data_AF-A0AA42C154-F1
#
_entry.id   AF-A0AA42C154-F1
#
_cell.length_a   1.000
_cell.length_b   1.000
_cell.length_c   1.000
_cell.angle_alpha   90.00
_cell.angle_beta   90.00
_cell.angle_gamma   90.00
#
_symmetry.space_group_name_H-M   'P 1'
#
loop_
_entity.id
_entity.type
_entity.pdbx_description
1 polymer ?
#
loop_
_entity_poly.entity_id
_entity_poly.type
_entity_poly.pdbx_seq_one_letter_code
_entity_poly.pdbx_strand_id
1 'polypeptide(L)'
;MSTAIDDILQQGLPAQACSNALNEQGKVFFEQHDVENAILCWEKSVECYGKPGVAQTQLMKAYNLRRRECVLAGDSDGAERYAQKIDGLMQQSKDAIRYGF
;
A
#
# COMPACT_ATOMS: atom_id res chain seq x y z
N MET A 1 7.28 11.39 -7.24
CA MET A 1 6.05 10.60 -7.47
C MET A 1 6.12 10.05 -8.88
N SER A 2 5.88 8.75 -9.06
CA SER A 2 5.93 8.13 -10.39
C SER A 2 4.80 8.64 -11.28
N THR A 3 5.14 9.05 -12.50
CA THR A 3 4.19 9.60 -13.49
C THR A 3 3.00 8.68 -13.74
N ALA A 4 3.21 7.37 -13.67
CA ALA A 4 2.15 6.36 -13.83
C ALA A 4 1.09 6.37 -12.72
N ILE A 5 1.48 6.68 -11.48
CA ILE A 5 0.55 6.74 -10.35
C ILE A 5 -0.31 7.99 -10.47
N ASP A 6 0.34 9.12 -10.79
CA ASP A 6 -0.33 10.40 -10.97
C ASP A 6 -1.33 10.36 -12.13
N ASP A 7 -0.95 9.72 -13.25
CA ASP A 7 -1.84 9.52 -14.40
C ASP A 7 -3.12 8.76 -14.01
N ILE A 8 -3.01 7.64 -13.29
CA ILE A 8 -4.17 6.87 -12.83
C ILE A 8 -5.08 7.70 -11.92
N LEU A 9 -4.50 8.50 -11.03
CA LEU A 9 -5.27 9.37 -10.12
C LEU A 9 -5.96 10.53 -10.87
N GLN A 10 -5.37 11.03 -11.94
CA GLN A 10 -5.92 12.11 -12.77
C GLN A 10 -7.00 11.66 -13.75
N GLN A 11 -7.08 10.37 -14.08
CA GLN A 11 -8.10 9.81 -14.99
C GLN A 11 -9.54 9.94 -14.46
N GLY A 12 -9.74 10.30 -13.18
CA GLY A 12 -11.08 10.50 -12.61
C GLY A 12 -11.90 9.21 -12.55
N LEU A 13 -11.24 8.06 -12.45
CA LEU A 13 -11.87 6.75 -12.41
C LEU A 13 -12.77 6.60 -11.17
N PRO A 14 -13.86 5.83 -11.24
CA PRO A 14 -14.63 5.48 -10.06
C PRO A 14 -13.74 4.73 -9.05
N ALA A 15 -14.01 4.92 -7.75
CA ALA A 15 -13.17 4.47 -6.63
C ALA A 15 -12.62 3.04 -6.79
N GLN A 16 -13.48 2.09 -7.16
CA GLN A 16 -13.11 0.68 -7.35
C GLN A 16 -12.20 0.48 -8.57
N ALA A 17 -12.46 1.16 -9.69
CA ALA A 17 -11.64 1.05 -10.89
C ALA A 17 -10.26 1.70 -10.68
N CYS A 18 -10.21 2.85 -9.97
CA CYS A 18 -8.96 3.48 -9.56
C CYS A 18 -8.13 2.55 -8.68
N SER A 19 -8.74 1.94 -7.66
CA SER A 19 -8.08 0.96 -6.79
C SER A 19 -7.56 -0.25 -7.57
N ASN A 20 -8.32 -0.78 -8.52
CA ASN A 20 -7.86 -1.89 -9.35
C ASN A 20 -6.67 -1.51 -10.24
N ALA A 21 -6.71 -0.35 -10.90
CA ALA A 21 -5.60 0.13 -11.72
C ALA A 21 -4.33 0.35 -10.89
N LEU A 22 -4.45 0.94 -9.70
CA LEU A 22 -3.35 1.12 -8.75
C LEU A 22 -2.82 -0.23 -8.25
N ASN A 23 -3.68 -1.23 -8.02
CA ASN A 23 -3.24 -2.56 -7.58
C ASN A 23 -2.40 -3.27 -8.63
N GLU A 24 -2.83 -3.23 -9.89
CA GLU A 24 -2.09 -3.79 -11.02
C GLU A 24 -0.75 -3.06 -11.21
N GLN A 25 -0.77 -1.72 -11.16
CA GLN A 25 0.46 -0.93 -11.27
C GLN A 25 1.44 -1.22 -10.12
N GLY A 26 0.93 -1.38 -8.89
CA GLY A 26 1.75 -1.76 -7.73
C GLY A 26 2.39 -3.14 -7.89
N LYS A 27 1.67 -4.09 -8.48
CA LYS A 27 2.23 -5.41 -8.82
C LYS A 27 3.37 -5.29 -9.82
N VAL A 28 3.20 -4.50 -10.88
CA VAL A 28 4.26 -4.25 -11.90
C VAL A 28 5.51 -3.65 -11.26
N PHE A 29 5.37 -2.64 -10.41
CA PHE A 29 6.52 -2.06 -9.69
C PHE A 29 7.19 -3.09 -8.77
N PHE A 30 6.41 -3.92 -8.08
CA PHE A 30 6.95 -4.95 -7.21
C PHE A 30 7.74 -6.02 -7.99
N GLU A 31 7.25 -6.44 -9.16
CA GLU A 31 7.94 -7.36 -10.08
C GLU A 31 9.25 -6.76 -10.63
N GLN A 32 9.34 -5.43 -10.70
CA GLN A 32 10.55 -4.69 -11.08
C GLN A 32 11.50 -4.42 -9.90
N HIS A 33 11.22 -4.99 -8.72
CA HIS A 33 11.92 -4.71 -7.47
C HIS A 33 11.84 -3.25 -6.99
N ASP A 34 10.94 -2.45 -7.56
CA ASP A 34 10.66 -1.09 -7.13
C ASP A 34 9.60 -1.10 -6.01
N VAL A 35 10.02 -1.60 -4.84
CA VAL A 35 9.13 -1.83 -3.70
C VAL A 35 8.54 -0.51 -3.17
N GLU A 36 9.27 0.60 -3.26
CA GLU A 36 8.81 1.91 -2.79
C GLU A 36 7.61 2.39 -3.62
N ASN A 37 7.69 2.32 -4.95
CA ASN A 37 6.55 2.68 -5.81
C ASN A 37 5.40 1.68 -5.73
N ALA A 38 5.70 0.39 -5.53
CA ALA A 38 4.67 -0.61 -5.30
C ALA A 38 3.85 -0.31 -4.03
N ILE A 39 4.53 0.03 -2.93
CA ILE A 39 3.90 0.46 -1.68
C ILE A 39 3.02 1.69 -1.93
N LEU A 40 3.54 2.72 -2.62
CA LEU A 40 2.78 3.94 -2.89
C LEU A 40 1.51 3.66 -3.69
N CYS A 41 1.57 2.78 -4.69
CA CYS A 41 0.41 2.33 -5.45
C CYS A 41 -0.67 1.71 -4.54
N TRP A 42 -0.28 0.79 -3.66
CA TRP A 42 -1.25 0.12 -2.79
C TRP A 42 -1.76 1.04 -1.67
N GLU A 43 -0.95 1.97 -1.15
CA GLU A 43 -1.40 3.02 -0.23
C GLU A 43 -2.50 3.86 -0.89
N LYS A 44 -2.25 4.35 -2.11
CA LYS A 44 -3.24 5.12 -2.87
C LYS A 44 -4.48 4.31 -3.20
N SER A 45 -4.32 3.02 -3.48
CA SER A 45 -5.45 2.13 -3.75
C SER A 45 -6.38 1.99 -2.53
N VAL A 46 -5.81 1.86 -1.33
CA VAL A 46 -6.56 1.85 -0.08
C VAL A 46 -7.24 3.20 0.19
N GLU A 47 -6.57 4.31 -0.11
CA GLU A 47 -7.17 5.65 0.00
C GLU A 47 -8.35 5.83 -0.97
N CYS A 48 -8.26 5.32 -2.21
CA CYS A 48 -9.30 5.49 -3.22
C CYS A 48 -10.57 4.70 -2.93
N TYR A 49 -10.45 3.43 -2.51
CA TYR A 49 -11.61 2.54 -2.35
C TYR A 49 -12.02 2.33 -0.90
N GLY A 50 -11.10 2.48 0.07
CA GLY A 50 -11.37 2.38 1.50
C GLY A 50 -11.73 0.98 2.01
N LYS A 51 -12.07 0.03 1.13
CA LYS A 51 -12.47 -1.33 1.51
C LYS A 51 -11.28 -2.28 1.65
N PRO A 52 -11.35 -3.25 2.58
CA PRO A 52 -10.40 -4.35 2.65
C PRO A 52 -10.31 -5.12 1.34
N GLY A 53 -9.10 -5.56 0.98
CA GLY A 53 -8.90 -6.29 -0.27
C GLY A 53 -7.43 -6.54 -0.64
N VAL A 54 -7.18 -6.65 -1.94
CA VAL A 54 -5.85 -6.96 -2.51
C VAL A 54 -4.79 -5.98 -2.03
N ALA A 55 -5.07 -4.68 -2.07
CA ALA A 55 -4.14 -3.62 -1.66
C ALA A 55 -3.63 -3.81 -0.22
N GLN A 56 -4.53 -4.08 0.73
CA GLN A 56 -4.14 -4.30 2.13
C GLN A 56 -3.24 -5.54 2.28
N THR A 57 -3.56 -6.63 1.57
CA THR A 57 -2.75 -7.85 1.61
C THR A 57 -1.34 -7.60 1.06
N GLN A 58 -1.22 -6.83 -0.01
CA GLN A 58 0.08 -6.51 -0.60
C GLN A 58 0.87 -5.53 0.26
N LEU A 59 0.23 -4.50 0.82
CA LEU A 59 0.86 -3.59 1.78
C LEU A 59 1.42 -4.34 2.99
N MET A 60 0.65 -5.28 3.55
CA MET A 60 1.12 -6.07 4.69
C MET A 60 2.42 -6.80 4.36
N LYS A 61 2.49 -7.43 3.18
CA LYS A 61 3.71 -8.12 2.73
C LYS A 61 4.88 -7.16 2.52
N ALA A 62 4.64 -6.05 1.82
CA ALA A 62 5.67 -5.07 1.48
C ALA A 62 6.21 -4.33 2.70
N TYR A 63 5.35 -3.94 3.65
CA TYR A 63 5.80 -3.34 4.91
C TYR A 63 6.61 -4.31 5.77
N ASN A 64 6.21 -5.57 5.85
CA ASN A 64 7.01 -6.57 6.57
C ASN A 64 8.38 -6.78 5.91
N LEU A 65 8.44 -6.79 4.58
CA LEU A 65 9.69 -6.84 3.84
C LEU A 65 10.59 -5.64 4.18
N ARG A 66 10.09 -4.41 4.03
CA ARG A 66 10.85 -3.19 4.31
C ARG A 66 11.28 -3.09 5.77
N ARG A 67 10.39 -3.47 6.71
CA ARG A 67 10.73 -3.54 8.13
C ARG A 67 11.90 -4.48 8.39
N ARG A 68 11.90 -5.66 7.78
CA ARG A 68 13.00 -6.63 7.88
C ARG A 68 14.29 -6.07 7.29
N GLU A 69 14.23 -5.40 6.14
CA GLU A 69 15.39 -4.74 5.52
C GLU A 69 15.98 -3.66 6.43
N CYS A 70 15.15 -2.81 7.03
CA CYS A 70 15.58 -1.80 8.00
C CYS A 70 16.29 -2.45 9.21
N VAL A 71 15.72 -3.51 9.78
CA VAL A 71 16.36 -4.26 10.88
C VAL A 71 17.72 -4.80 10.47
N LEU A 72 17.83 -5.40 9.27
CA LEU A 72 19.10 -5.93 8.76
C LEU A 72 20.13 -4.82 8.49
N ALA A 73 19.68 -3.64 8.11
CA ALA A 73 20.52 -2.46 7.89
C ALA A 73 20.88 -1.71 9.18
N GLY A 74 20.32 -2.10 10.33
CA GLY A 74 20.47 -1.36 11.60
C GLY A 74 19.66 -0.06 11.66
N ASP A 75 18.77 0.17 10.70
CA ASP A 75 17.88 1.33 10.62
C ASP A 75 16.69 1.15 11.57
N SER A 76 16.88 1.54 12.83
CA SER A 76 15.87 1.37 13.88
C SER A 76 14.65 2.27 13.65
N ASP A 77 14.86 3.49 13.14
CA ASP A 77 13.78 4.44 12.80
C ASP A 77 12.91 3.92 11.66
N GLY A 78 13.53 3.40 10.59
CA GLY A 78 12.79 2.78 9.49
C GLY A 78 12.01 1.55 9.93
N ALA A 79 12.60 0.69 10.76
CA ALA A 79 11.93 -0.50 11.29
C ALA A 79 10.69 -0.14 12.13
N GLU A 80 10.79 0.90 12.96
CA GLU A 80 9.66 1.40 13.75
C GLU A 80 8.59 2.05 12.86
N ARG A 81 9.00 2.86 11.88
CA ARG A 81 8.07 3.46 10.92
C ARG A 81 7.23 2.40 10.21
N TYR A 82 7.85 1.32 9.74
CA TYR A 82 7.10 0.24 9.08
C TYR A 82 6.26 -0.58 10.06
N ALA A 83 6.67 -0.71 11.34
CA ALA A 83 5.83 -1.29 12.37
C ALA A 83 4.55 -0.47 12.58
N GLN A 84 4.66 0.85 12.71
CA GLN A 84 3.52 1.76 12.84
C GLN A 84 2.58 1.69 11.63
N LYS A 85 3.13 1.61 10.41
CA LYS A 85 2.33 1.43 9.19
C LYS A 85 1.55 0.11 9.20
N ILE A 86 2.16 -0.98 9.68
CA ILE A 86 1.51 -2.28 9.83
C ILE A 86 0.37 -2.21 10.84
N ASP A 87 0.59 -1.62 12.01
CA ASP A 87 -0.44 -1.46 13.04
C ASP A 87 -1.61 -0.60 12.53
N GLY A 88 -1.31 0.51 11.86
CA GLY A 88 -2.32 1.37 11.25
C GLY A 88 -3.17 0.63 10.21
N LEU A 89 -2.53 -0.17 9.35
CA LEU A 89 -3.23 -0.99 8.36
C LEU A 89 -4.17 -2.01 9.03
N MET A 90 -3.71 -2.69 10.08
CA MET A 90 -4.53 -3.64 10.84
C MET A 90 -5.70 -2.97 11.54
N GLN A 91 -5.49 -1.77 12.10
CA GLN A 91 -6.55 -0.99 12.74
C GLN A 91 -7.61 -0.60 11.72
N GLN A 92 -7.20 -0.10 10.54
CA GLN A 92 -8.12 0.22 9.46
C GLN A 92 -8.94 -1.00 9.00
N SER A 93 -8.32 -2.17 8.87
CA SER A 93 -9.05 -3.41 8.55
C SER A 93 -10.07 -3.78 9.62
N LYS A 94 -9.72 -3.64 10.91
CA LYS A 94 -10.63 -3.90 12.03
C LYS A 94 -11.81 -2.93 12.03
N ASP A 95 -11.56 -1.65 11.82
CA ASP A 95 -12.59 -0.62 11.76
C ASP A 95 -13.52 -0.85 10.56
N ALA A 96 -12.99 -1.27 9.42
CA ALA A 96 -13.83 -1.61 8.27
C ALA A 96 -14.76 -2.81 8.52
N ILE A 97 -14.30 -3.82 9.26
CA ILE A 97 -15.15 -4.94 9.69
C ILE A 97 -16.18 -4.48 10.72
N ARG A 98 -15.77 -3.64 11.69
CA ARG A 98 -16.61 -3.21 12.80
C ARG A 98 -17.72 -2.25 12.38
N TYR A 99 -17.44 -1.34 11.44
CA TYR A 99 -18.34 -0.26 11.04
C TYR A 99 -18.96 -0.48 9.66
N GLY A 100 -18.52 -1.49 8.91
CA GLY A 100 -19.15 -1.92 7.66
C GLY A 100 -19.08 -0.87 6.54
N PHE A 101 -17.91 -0.73 5.91
CA PHE A 101 -17.74 0.09 4.70
C PHE A 101 -18.09 -0.66 3.40
#